data_AF-A0A7K4CFY3-F1
#
_entry.id   AF-A0A7K4CFY3-F1
#
_cell.length_a   1.000
_cell.length_b   1.000
_cell.length_c   1.000
_cell.angle_alpha   90.00
_cell.angle_beta   90.00
_cell.angle_gamma   90.00
#
_symmetry.space_group_name_H-M   'P 1'
#
loop_
_entity.id
_entity.type
_entity.pdbx_description
1 polymer ?
#
loop_
_entity_poly.entity_id
_entity_poly.type
_entity_poly.pdbx_seq_one_letter_code
_entity_poly.pdbx_strand_id
1 'polypeptide(L)'
;MVRCRKQPFGWVFISRMIVIICLLIVIVAANILALSVTNPVFKDGVAFLNANFWLLMLIAVIILVGDLFTALPFPLNLPGPIIKAVGSVFGFAFLLRIFQWVDGVTSTNIYLAFLPLSFLIIPLVFLIVLVCGYYEILRQLWWVPRAEPVTGDGQIVHQAPVIPDIPPGSITDAKSWEDIGAEFRLMLYDLIHRFREEIRKE
;
A
#
# COMPACT_ATOMS: atom_id res chain seq x y z
N MET A 1 -7.65 9.01 -25.05
CA MET A 1 -6.37 8.69 -24.37
C MET A 1 -6.27 9.51 -23.09
N VAL A 2 -6.54 8.90 -21.93
CA VAL A 2 -6.40 9.59 -20.63
C VAL A 2 -4.98 9.31 -20.13
N ARG A 3 -4.10 10.32 -20.19
CA ARG A 3 -2.80 10.28 -19.50
C ARG A 3 -3.09 10.08 -18.01
N CYS A 4 -2.84 8.88 -17.49
CA CYS A 4 -2.76 8.66 -16.04
C CYS A 4 -1.54 9.40 -15.51
N ARG A 5 -1.71 10.69 -15.19
CA ARG A 5 -0.74 11.45 -14.42
C ARG A 5 -0.61 10.73 -13.08
N LYS A 6 0.58 10.20 -12.77
CA LYS A 6 0.90 9.69 -11.42
C LYS A 6 0.48 10.78 -10.44
N GLN A 7 -0.39 10.44 -9.49
CA GLN A 7 -0.83 11.40 -8.48
C GLN A 7 0.43 11.86 -7.72
N PRO A 8 0.60 13.17 -7.49
CA PRO A 8 1.78 13.64 -6.78
C PRO A 8 1.77 13.05 -5.37
N PHE A 9 2.95 12.74 -4.84
CA PHE A 9 3.11 12.17 -3.50
C PHE A 9 2.32 12.95 -2.44
N GLY A 10 2.36 14.29 -2.50
CA GLY A 10 1.59 15.17 -1.61
C GLY A 10 0.07 14.97 -1.71
N TRP A 11 -0.46 14.62 -2.89
CA TRP A 11 -1.89 14.33 -3.05
C TRP A 11 -2.29 13.04 -2.34
N VAL A 12 -1.48 11.98 -2.43
CA VAL A 12 -1.73 10.73 -1.71
C VAL A 12 -1.73 11.00 -0.21
N PHE A 13 -0.71 11.69 0.30
CA PHE A 13 -0.63 12.06 1.70
C PHE A 13 -1.86 12.86 2.18
N ILE A 14 -2.22 13.94 1.48
CA ILE A 14 -3.38 14.78 1.83
C ILE A 14 -4.68 13.97 1.80
N SER A 15 -4.89 13.17 0.75
CA SER A 15 -6.11 12.36 0.62
C SER A 15 -6.29 11.38 1.79
N ARG A 16 -5.21 10.79 2.28
CA ARG A 16 -5.24 9.85 3.42
C ARG A 16 -5.36 10.57 4.75
N MET A 17 -4.70 11.73 4.89
CA MET A 17 -4.85 12.57 6.07
C MET A 17 -6.30 13.04 6.25
N ILE A 18 -7.00 13.39 5.16
CA ILE A 18 -8.42 13.73 5.22
C ILE A 18 -9.25 12.58 5.81
N VAL A 19 -9.02 11.34 5.40
CA VAL A 19 -9.74 10.17 5.96
C VAL A 19 -9.50 10.03 7.46
N ILE A 20 -8.26 10.21 7.90
CA ILE A 20 -7.89 10.12 9.33
C ILE A 20 -8.53 11.25 10.14
N ILE A 21 -8.48 12.48 9.62
CA ILE A 21 -9.12 13.65 10.25
C ILE A 21 -10.64 13.44 10.31
N CYS A 22 -11.28 12.97 9.23
CA CYS A 22 -12.70 12.66 9.21
C CYS A 22 -13.06 11.59 10.25
N LEU A 23 -12.27 10.52 10.36
CA LEU A 23 -12.47 9.49 11.38
C LEU A 23 -12.38 10.08 12.79
N LEU A 24 -11.40 10.96 13.04
CA LEU A 24 -11.24 11.62 14.34
C LEU A 24 -12.43 12.55 14.67
N ILE A 25 -12.89 13.33 13.69
CA ILE A 25 -14.06 14.20 13.83
C ILE A 25 -15.30 13.37 14.17
N VAL A 26 -15.52 12.24 13.50
CA VAL A 26 -16.67 11.36 13.78
C VAL A 26 -16.62 10.83 15.21
N ILE A 27 -15.44 10.40 15.69
CA ILE A 27 -15.29 9.90 17.07
C ILE A 27 -15.56 11.01 18.09
N VAL A 28 -15.00 12.21 17.88
CA VAL A 28 -15.22 13.35 18.78
C VAL A 28 -16.70 13.78 18.76
N ALA A 29 -17.31 13.87 17.58
CA ALA A 29 -18.73 14.18 17.45
C ALA A 29 -19.59 13.14 18.17
N ALA A 30 -19.32 11.85 18.00
CA ALA A 30 -20.04 10.78 18.68
C ALA A 30 -19.94 10.91 20.22
N ASN A 31 -18.76 11.28 20.74
CA ASN A 31 -18.56 11.56 22.17
C ASN A 31 -19.38 12.76 22.66
N ILE A 32 -19.43 13.86 21.88
CA ILE A 32 -20.25 15.03 22.23
C ILE A 32 -21.73 14.67 22.21
N LEU A 33 -22.19 13.95 21.18
CA LEU A 33 -23.58 13.50 21.09
C LEU A 33 -23.95 12.57 22.25
N ALA A 34 -23.02 11.78 22.78
CA ALA A 34 -23.29 10.89 23.91
C ALA A 34 -23.65 11.63 25.21
N LEU A 35 -23.32 12.92 25.31
CA LEU A 35 -23.74 13.78 26.43
C LEU A 35 -25.23 14.14 26.33
N SER A 36 -25.77 14.23 25.11
CA SER A 36 -27.16 14.65 24.87
C SER A 36 -28.10 13.48 24.62
N VAL A 37 -27.61 12.35 24.12
CA VAL A 37 -28.43 11.18 23.76
C VAL A 37 -28.54 10.21 24.94
N THR A 38 -29.76 9.93 25.39
CA THR A 38 -30.03 9.01 26.52
C THR A 38 -30.08 7.53 26.13
N ASN A 39 -30.12 7.22 24.83
CA ASN A 39 -30.23 5.84 24.36
C ASN A 39 -29.00 4.99 24.81
N PRO A 40 -29.21 3.88 25.55
CA PRO A 40 -28.11 3.07 26.07
C PRO A 40 -27.26 2.44 24.96
N VAL A 41 -27.88 1.93 23.90
CA VAL A 41 -27.18 1.34 22.74
C VAL A 41 -26.26 2.35 22.07
N PHE A 42 -26.70 3.61 21.97
CA PHE A 42 -25.86 4.68 21.43
C PHE A 42 -24.63 4.92 22.32
N LYS A 43 -24.81 5.01 23.64
CA LYS A 43 -23.70 5.19 24.59
C LYS A 43 -22.73 4.02 24.56
N ASP A 44 -23.24 2.79 24.46
CA ASP A 44 -22.42 1.58 24.34
C ASP A 44 -21.62 1.57 23.04
N GLY A 45 -22.21 2.03 21.93
CA GLY A 45 -21.51 2.18 20.65
C GLY A 45 -20.38 3.21 20.72
N VAL A 46 -20.60 4.35 21.40
CA VAL A 46 -19.55 5.36 21.63
C VAL A 46 -18.45 4.82 22.55
N ALA A 47 -18.82 4.10 23.60
CA ALA A 47 -17.87 3.44 24.49
C ALA A 47 -17.03 2.39 23.75
N PHE A 48 -17.65 1.62 22.85
CA PHE A 48 -16.98 0.68 21.97
C PHE A 48 -15.95 1.37 21.06
N LEU A 49 -16.31 2.49 20.42
CA LEU A 49 -15.36 3.25 19.59
C LEU A 49 -14.18 3.77 20.42
N ASN A 50 -14.44 4.30 21.61
CA ASN A 50 -13.39 4.79 22.51
C ASN A 50 -12.46 3.66 22.98
N ALA A 51 -13.01 2.50 23.32
CA ALA A 51 -12.23 1.32 23.73
C ALA A 51 -11.32 0.80 22.62
N ASN A 52 -11.69 1.03 21.35
CA ASN A 52 -10.93 0.61 20.18
C ASN A 52 -10.23 1.77 19.46
N PHE A 53 -10.18 2.96 20.07
CA PHE A 53 -9.59 4.16 19.49
C PHE A 53 -8.14 3.93 19.04
N TRP A 54 -7.32 3.32 19.91
CA TRP A 54 -5.93 3.02 19.60
C TRP A 54 -5.77 2.03 18.44
N LEU A 55 -6.67 1.04 18.33
CA LEU A 55 -6.66 0.10 17.22
C LEU A 55 -7.01 0.81 15.90
N LEU A 56 -8.03 1.67 15.91
CA LEU A 56 -8.39 2.50 14.74
C LEU A 56 -7.27 3.43 14.31
N MET A 57 -6.60 4.09 15.27
CA MET A 57 -5.43 4.92 15.01
C MET A 57 -4.27 4.11 14.42
N LEU A 58 -4.00 2.92 14.96
CA LEU A 58 -2.97 2.03 14.44
C LEU A 58 -3.27 1.61 12.99
N ILE A 59 -4.50 1.20 12.69
CA ILE A 59 -4.93 0.84 11.33
C ILE A 59 -4.73 2.02 10.38
N ALA A 60 -5.21 3.20 10.77
CA ALA A 60 -5.07 4.43 10.00
C ALA A 60 -3.61 4.73 9.65
N VAL A 61 -2.71 4.65 10.63
CA VAL A 61 -1.28 4.91 10.44
C VAL A 61 -0.63 3.84 9.55
N ILE A 62 -0.91 2.55 9.78
CA ILE A 62 -0.35 1.47 8.96
C ILE A 62 -0.77 1.63 7.49
N ILE A 63 -2.06 1.89 7.24
CA ILE A 63 -2.57 2.09 5.88
C ILE A 63 -1.97 3.34 5.25
N LEU A 64 -1.86 4.46 5.98
CA LEU A 64 -1.19 5.68 5.52
C LEU A 64 0.25 5.40 5.09
N VAL A 65 1.02 4.71 5.93
CA VAL A 65 2.41 4.36 5.63
C VAL A 65 2.47 3.44 4.40
N GLY A 66 1.60 2.44 4.30
CA GLY A 66 1.54 1.54 3.15
C GLY A 66 1.20 2.26 1.84
N ASP A 67 0.28 3.23 1.87
CA ASP A 67 -0.04 4.08 0.72
C ASP A 67 1.11 5.03 0.38
N LEU A 68 1.84 5.54 1.38
CA LEU A 68 3.01 6.40 1.17
C LEU A 68 4.10 5.65 0.40
N PHE A 69 4.41 4.42 0.82
CA PHE A 69 5.34 3.55 0.11
C PHE A 69 4.83 3.23 -1.30
N THR A 70 3.54 2.92 -1.47
CA THR A 70 2.95 2.61 -2.78
C THR A 70 3.06 3.79 -3.76
N ALA A 71 3.06 5.04 -3.27
CA ALA A 71 3.21 6.23 -4.09
C ALA A 71 4.65 6.50 -4.56
N LEU A 72 5.64 5.87 -3.95
CA LEU A 72 7.05 6.02 -4.33
C LEU A 72 7.35 5.32 -5.67
N PRO A 73 8.38 5.75 -6.40
CA PRO A 73 8.82 5.02 -7.59
C PRO A 73 9.40 3.65 -7.20
N PHE A 74 9.32 2.70 -8.14
CA PHE A 74 10.02 1.42 -8.03
C PHE A 74 11.53 1.66 -7.86
N PRO A 75 12.22 0.98 -6.91
CA PRO A 75 11.78 -0.20 -6.16
C PRO A 75 11.16 0.07 -4.77
N LEU A 76 11.08 1.34 -4.35
CA LEU A 76 10.68 1.70 -2.99
C LEU A 76 9.19 1.43 -2.70
N ASN A 77 8.38 1.15 -3.72
CA ASN A 77 6.97 0.78 -3.56
C ASN A 77 6.73 -0.69 -3.19
N LEU A 78 7.76 -1.55 -3.25
CA LEU A 78 7.65 -2.97 -2.94
C LEU A 78 7.17 -3.31 -1.52
N PRO A 79 7.53 -2.55 -0.46
CA PRO A 79 6.99 -2.77 0.89
C PRO A 79 5.51 -2.36 1.03
N GLY A 80 5.01 -1.49 0.16
CA GLY A 80 3.65 -0.93 0.25
C GLY A 80 2.55 -2.01 0.36
N PRO A 81 2.49 -3.00 -0.57
CA PRO A 81 1.55 -4.12 -0.49
C PRO A 81 1.61 -4.91 0.81
N ILE A 82 2.80 -5.21 1.34
CA ILE A 82 2.96 -5.95 2.61
C ILE A 82 2.38 -5.15 3.77
N ILE A 83 2.74 -3.87 3.86
CA ILE A 83 2.27 -2.98 4.93
C ILE A 83 0.74 -2.85 4.87
N LYS A 84 0.17 -2.71 3.67
CA LYS A 84 -1.30 -2.65 3.46
C LYS A 84 -1.98 -3.96 3.82
N ALA A 85 -1.37 -5.11 3.52
CA ALA A 85 -1.89 -6.42 3.92
C ALA A 85 -1.87 -6.62 5.45
N VAL A 86 -0.84 -6.13 6.14
CA VAL A 86 -0.83 -6.11 7.61
C VAL A 86 -1.95 -5.20 8.14
N GLY A 87 -2.10 -4.01 7.57
CA GLY A 87 -3.17 -3.07 7.94
C GLY A 87 -4.57 -3.64 7.73
N SER A 88 -4.78 -4.40 6.66
CA SER A 88 -6.08 -5.04 6.38
C SER A 88 -6.41 -6.15 7.38
N VAL A 89 -5.42 -6.88 7.90
CA VAL A 89 -5.62 -7.85 8.99
C VAL A 89 -6.10 -7.16 10.26
N PHE A 90 -5.50 -6.03 10.64
CA PHE A 90 -5.99 -5.23 11.77
C PHE A 90 -7.39 -4.65 11.50
N GLY A 91 -7.66 -4.21 10.27
CA GLY A 91 -9.00 -3.78 9.85
C GLY A 91 -10.04 -4.89 10.01
N PHE A 92 -9.70 -6.12 9.62
CA PHE A 92 -10.56 -7.28 9.80
C PHE A 92 -10.73 -7.65 11.28
N ALA A 93 -9.67 -7.54 12.09
CA ALA A 93 -9.77 -7.73 13.54
C ALA A 93 -10.72 -6.71 14.20
N PHE A 94 -10.70 -5.45 13.75
CA PHE A 94 -11.67 -4.44 14.18
C PHE A 94 -13.10 -4.80 13.74
N LEU A 95 -13.28 -5.32 12.52
CA LEU A 95 -14.59 -5.82 12.05
C LEU A 95 -15.13 -6.95 12.93
N LEU A 96 -14.29 -7.90 13.36
CA LEU A 96 -14.69 -8.95 14.31
C LEU A 96 -15.13 -8.37 15.66
N ARG A 97 -14.47 -7.31 16.13
CA ARG A 97 -14.88 -6.61 17.35
C ARG A 97 -16.23 -5.91 17.19
N ILE A 98 -16.57 -5.41 16.00
CA ILE A 98 -17.92 -4.90 15.72
C ILE A 98 -18.94 -6.02 15.88
N PHE A 99 -18.70 -7.21 15.29
CA PHE A 99 -19.61 -8.35 15.44
C PHE A 99 -19.78 -8.77 16.90
N GLN A 100 -18.69 -8.79 17.67
CA GLN A 100 -18.74 -9.07 19.11
C GLN A 100 -19.57 -8.04 19.88
N TRP A 101 -19.43 -6.76 19.55
CA TRP A 101 -20.26 -5.70 20.15
C TRP A 101 -21.73 -5.84 19.76
N VAL A 102 -22.03 -6.11 18.48
CA VAL A 102 -23.39 -6.34 18.00
C VAL A 102 -24.03 -7.50 18.77
N ASP A 103 -23.35 -8.64 18.91
CA ASP A 103 -23.85 -9.78 19.68
C ASP A 103 -24.20 -9.41 21.13
N GLY A 104 -23.39 -8.56 21.76
CA GLY A 104 -23.67 -8.05 23.10
C GLY A 104 -24.96 -7.21 23.17
N VAL A 105 -25.29 -6.49 22.10
CA VAL A 105 -26.49 -5.64 22.02
C VAL A 105 -27.73 -6.45 21.61
N THR A 106 -27.60 -7.36 20.63
CA THR A 106 -28.73 -8.11 20.05
C THR A 106 -28.98 -9.45 20.74
N SER A 107 -28.13 -9.85 21.70
CA SER A 107 -28.16 -11.18 22.34
C SER A 107 -28.10 -12.33 21.33
N THR A 108 -27.43 -12.10 20.20
CA THR A 108 -27.16 -13.10 19.17
C THR A 108 -25.81 -13.78 19.43
N ASN A 109 -25.57 -14.94 18.80
CA ASN A 109 -24.30 -15.68 18.90
C ASN A 109 -23.55 -15.72 17.55
N ILE A 110 -23.61 -14.63 16.78
CA ILE A 110 -23.03 -14.57 15.42
C ILE A 110 -21.51 -14.63 15.48
N TYR A 111 -20.88 -13.90 16.40
CA TYR A 111 -19.43 -13.88 16.65
C TYR A 111 -18.88 -15.28 16.92
N LEU A 112 -19.59 -16.08 17.70
CA LEU A 112 -19.18 -17.43 18.09
C LEU A 112 -19.12 -18.37 16.87
N ALA A 113 -20.05 -18.20 15.91
CA ALA A 113 -20.01 -18.89 14.62
C ALA A 113 -18.88 -18.38 13.70
N PHE A 114 -18.50 -17.10 13.80
CA PHE A 114 -17.42 -16.49 13.02
C PHE A 114 -16.03 -16.80 13.55
N LEU A 115 -15.88 -17.22 14.81
CA LEU A 115 -14.58 -17.49 15.44
C LEU A 115 -13.77 -18.57 14.67
N PRO A 116 -14.27 -19.78 14.38
CA PRO A 116 -13.52 -20.76 13.60
C PRO A 116 -13.29 -20.31 12.15
N LEU A 117 -14.23 -19.56 11.58
CA LEU A 117 -14.12 -19.04 10.22
C LEU A 117 -13.05 -17.94 10.12
N SER A 118 -12.85 -17.16 11.18
CA SER A 118 -11.86 -16.09 11.22
C SER A 118 -10.43 -16.60 11.01
N PHE A 119 -10.12 -17.81 11.49
CA PHE A 119 -8.83 -18.46 11.26
C PHE A 119 -8.53 -18.67 9.76
N LEU A 120 -9.57 -18.89 8.95
CA LEU A 120 -9.43 -19.01 7.50
C LEU A 120 -9.50 -17.65 6.79
N ILE A 121 -10.40 -16.75 7.23
CA ILE A 121 -10.59 -15.46 6.56
C ILE A 121 -9.39 -14.54 6.74
N ILE A 122 -8.78 -14.47 7.92
CA ILE A 122 -7.64 -13.58 8.18
C ILE A 122 -6.47 -13.82 7.21
N PRO A 123 -5.91 -15.03 7.08
CA PRO A 123 -4.83 -15.29 6.13
C PRO A 123 -5.28 -15.10 4.68
N LEU A 124 -6.54 -15.38 4.36
CA LEU A 124 -7.09 -15.16 3.03
C LEU A 124 -7.15 -13.67 2.68
N VAL A 125 -7.63 -12.81 3.58
CA VAL A 125 -7.66 -11.35 3.40
C VAL A 125 -6.24 -10.81 3.25
N PHE A 126 -5.30 -11.29 4.06
CA PHE A 126 -3.89 -10.93 3.93
C PHE A 126 -3.36 -11.29 2.53
N LEU A 127 -3.56 -12.53 2.08
CA LEU A 127 -3.08 -13.02 0.79
C LEU A 127 -3.70 -12.24 -0.38
N ILE A 128 -5.02 -12.02 -0.35
CA ILE A 128 -5.74 -11.28 -1.40
C ILE A 128 -5.18 -9.86 -1.51
N VAL A 129 -5.08 -9.13 -0.39
CA VAL A 129 -4.57 -7.75 -0.40
C VAL A 129 -3.11 -7.71 -0.88
N LEU A 130 -2.29 -8.68 -0.47
CA LEU A 130 -0.90 -8.79 -0.89
C LEU A 130 -0.77 -9.02 -2.40
N VAL A 131 -1.50 -10.02 -2.93
CA VAL A 131 -1.49 -10.37 -4.35
C VAL A 131 -2.02 -9.23 -5.20
N CYS A 132 -3.12 -8.60 -4.80
CA CYS A 132 -3.66 -7.43 -5.51
C CYS A 132 -2.67 -6.26 -5.54
N GLY A 133 -2.00 -5.98 -4.41
CA GLY A 133 -1.02 -4.90 -4.32
C GLY A 133 0.20 -5.14 -5.20
N TYR A 134 0.75 -6.36 -5.21
CA TYR A 134 1.87 -6.69 -6.10
C TYR A 134 1.45 -6.76 -7.56
N TYR A 135 0.27 -7.29 -7.85
CA TYR A 135 -0.29 -7.28 -9.20
C TYR A 135 -0.33 -5.86 -9.74
N GLU A 136 -0.77 -4.87 -8.96
CA GLU A 136 -0.80 -3.47 -9.39
C GLU A 136 0.60 -2.93 -9.73
N ILE A 137 1.63 -3.27 -8.95
CA ILE A 137 3.02 -2.87 -9.23
C ILE A 137 3.54 -3.53 -10.52
N LEU A 138 3.35 -4.84 -10.67
CA LEU A 138 3.76 -5.57 -11.89
C LEU A 138 3.04 -5.04 -13.12
N ARG A 139 1.74 -4.78 -12.98
CA ARG A 139 0.90 -4.16 -14.00
C ARG A 139 1.51 -2.84 -14.45
N GLN A 140 1.82 -1.94 -13.52
CA GLN A 140 2.42 -0.65 -13.83
C GLN A 140 3.77 -0.78 -14.54
N LEU A 141 4.61 -1.73 -14.11
CA LEU A 141 5.93 -1.95 -14.71
C LEU A 141 5.83 -2.47 -16.15
N TRP A 142 4.91 -3.40 -16.42
CA TRP A 142 4.66 -3.93 -17.76
C TRP A 142 4.02 -2.89 -18.69
N TRP A 143 3.23 -1.96 -18.15
CA TRP A 143 2.56 -0.89 -18.88
C TRP A 143 3.36 0.41 -18.99
N VAL A 144 4.67 0.41 -18.69
CA VAL A 144 5.58 1.45 -19.22
C VAL A 144 6.09 0.94 -20.57
N PRO A 145 5.37 1.16 -21.69
CA PRO A 145 6.01 1.04 -22.99
C PRO A 145 7.14 2.06 -22.99
N ARG A 146 8.35 1.56 -23.22
CA ARG A 146 9.56 2.30 -23.56
C ARG A 146 9.17 3.56 -24.36
N ALA A 147 9.09 4.70 -23.69
CA ALA A 147 8.80 5.96 -24.34
C ALA A 147 10.01 6.28 -25.21
N GLU A 148 9.78 6.16 -26.52
CA GLU A 148 10.54 6.45 -27.75
C GLU A 148 12.01 6.91 -27.66
N PRO A 149 12.89 6.43 -28.57
CA PRO A 149 14.13 7.14 -28.85
C PRO A 149 13.76 8.54 -29.30
N VAL A 150 14.24 9.54 -28.57
CA VAL A 150 14.17 10.94 -28.98
C VAL A 150 14.92 11.04 -30.30
N THR A 151 14.19 11.07 -31.43
CA THR A 151 14.69 11.60 -32.70
C THR A 151 14.80 13.11 -32.52
N GLY A 152 15.77 13.52 -31.72
CA GLY A 152 16.21 14.89 -31.58
C GLY A 152 17.54 14.97 -32.31
N ASP A 153 17.53 15.65 -33.45
CA ASP A 153 18.72 16.13 -34.13
C ASP A 153 19.72 16.67 -33.11
N GLY A 154 20.83 15.95 -32.98
CA GLY A 154 21.78 16.14 -31.89
C GLY A 154 22.92 15.15 -32.05
N GLN A 155 23.64 15.29 -33.15
CA GLN A 155 24.87 14.59 -33.47
C GLN A 155 25.87 14.75 -32.30
N ILE A 156 25.93 13.76 -31.40
CA ILE A 156 27.04 13.61 -30.46
C ILE A 156 27.76 12.31 -30.84
N VAL A 157 28.87 12.54 -31.53
CA VAL A 157 29.89 11.58 -31.92
C VAL A 157 30.46 10.91 -30.68
N HIS A 158 30.08 9.66 -30.40
CA HIS A 158 30.95 8.71 -29.72
C HIS A 158 30.81 7.33 -30.36
N GLN A 159 31.91 6.95 -31.00
CA GLN A 159 32.15 5.74 -31.76
C GLN A 159 31.96 4.50 -30.90
N ALA A 160 31.01 3.63 -31.27
CA ALA A 160 30.93 2.27 -30.74
C ALA A 160 32.05 1.42 -31.37
N PRO A 161 32.78 0.59 -30.60
CA PRO A 161 33.67 -0.39 -31.18
C PRO A 161 32.83 -1.50 -31.82
N VAL A 162 33.18 -1.83 -33.06
CA VAL A 162 32.64 -2.96 -33.82
C VAL A 162 32.94 -4.26 -33.05
N ILE A 163 31.90 -4.96 -32.59
CA ILE A 163 32.00 -6.33 -32.09
C ILE A 163 31.60 -7.27 -33.23
N PRO A 164 32.47 -8.21 -33.67
CA PRO A 164 32.14 -9.14 -34.73
C PRO A 164 31.30 -10.33 -34.21
N ASP A 165 30.29 -10.69 -35.02
CA ASP A 165 29.62 -11.99 -35.18
C ASP A 165 29.42 -12.90 -33.95
N ILE A 166 28.19 -12.90 -33.40
CA ILE A 166 27.68 -13.95 -32.50
C ILE A 166 26.77 -14.89 -33.31
N PRO A 167 26.99 -16.23 -33.27
CA PRO A 167 26.23 -17.19 -34.06
C PRO A 167 24.76 -17.34 -33.61
N PRO A 168 23.84 -17.75 -34.52
CA PRO A 168 22.41 -17.79 -34.26
C PRO A 168 22.06 -19.07 -33.48
N GLY A 169 21.99 -18.96 -32.14
CA GLY A 169 21.69 -20.13 -31.33
C GLY A 169 21.62 -19.84 -29.84
N SER A 170 20.62 -19.08 -29.39
CA SER A 170 20.02 -19.24 -28.04
C SER A 170 18.75 -18.41 -27.93
N ILE A 171 17.65 -18.97 -28.43
CA ILE A 171 16.32 -18.60 -27.94
C ILE A 171 16.22 -19.22 -26.54
N THR A 172 16.73 -18.49 -25.54
CA THR A 172 16.45 -18.67 -24.12
C THR A 172 16.78 -17.35 -23.43
N ASP A 173 16.14 -16.27 -23.89
CA ASP A 173 16.13 -14.95 -23.27
C ASP A 173 15.26 -14.97 -22.00
N ALA A 174 15.49 -15.96 -21.14
CA ALA A 174 14.95 -16.04 -19.80
C ALA A 174 16.07 -15.60 -18.88
N LYS A 175 16.19 -14.28 -18.71
CA LYS A 175 17.14 -13.63 -17.81
C LYS A 175 17.16 -14.36 -16.46
N SER A 176 18.35 -14.77 -16.01
CA SER A 176 18.48 -15.54 -14.77
C SER A 176 18.06 -14.68 -13.57
N TRP A 177 17.54 -15.31 -12.51
CA TRP A 177 17.22 -14.60 -11.26
C TRP A 177 18.44 -13.92 -10.64
N GLU A 178 19.64 -14.43 -10.91
CA GLU A 178 20.91 -13.87 -10.49
C GLU A 178 21.18 -12.55 -11.22
N ASP A 179 20.92 -12.50 -12.54
CA ASP A 179 21.06 -11.28 -13.34
C ASP A 179 20.03 -10.21 -12.94
N ILE A 180 18.77 -10.60 -12.72
CA ILE A 180 17.71 -9.70 -12.24
C ILE A 180 18.07 -9.16 -10.84
N GLY A 181 18.59 -10.01 -9.95
CA GLY A 181 19.02 -9.63 -8.62
C GLY A 181 20.23 -8.70 -8.63
N ALA A 182 21.19 -8.93 -9.52
CA ALA A 182 22.36 -8.07 -9.69
C ALA A 182 21.95 -6.67 -10.17
N GLU A 183 21.07 -6.57 -11.16
CA GLU A 183 20.55 -5.28 -11.64
C GLU A 183 19.73 -4.55 -10.59
N PHE A 184 18.87 -5.25 -9.84
CA PHE A 184 18.12 -4.65 -8.74
C PHE A 184 19.06 -4.06 -7.68
N ARG A 185 20.13 -4.78 -7.31
CA ARG A 185 21.13 -4.31 -6.34
C ARG A 185 21.88 -3.08 -6.84
N LEU A 186 22.26 -3.07 -8.12
CA LEU A 186 22.93 -1.91 -8.74
C LEU A 186 22.00 -0.69 -8.77
N MET A 187 20.73 -0.90 -9.14
CA MET A 187 19.72 0.16 -9.15
C MET A 187 19.43 0.69 -7.73
N LEU A 188 19.40 -0.18 -6.72
CA LEU A 188 19.25 0.20 -5.31
C LEU A 188 20.45 1.00 -4.82
N TYR A 189 21.66 0.58 -5.19
CA TYR A 189 22.89 1.29 -4.83
C TYR A 189 22.92 2.70 -5.43
N ASP A 190 22.57 2.86 -6.71
CA ASP A 190 22.54 4.17 -7.38
C ASP A 190 21.50 5.10 -6.74
N LEU A 191 20.33 4.55 -6.36
CA LEU A 191 19.29 5.31 -5.67
C LEU A 191 19.76 5.82 -4.29
N ILE A 192 20.35 4.94 -3.47
CA ILE A 192 20.86 5.31 -2.14
C ILE A 192 21.99 6.33 -2.28
N HIS A 193 22.86 6.15 -3.28
CA HIS A 193 23.95 7.08 -3.53
C HIS A 193 23.42 8.46 -3.93
N ARG A 194 22.42 8.54 -4.82
CA ARG A 194 21.80 9.81 -5.22
C ARG A 194 21.13 10.53 -4.06
N PHE A 195 20.34 9.83 -3.25
CA PHE A 195 19.75 10.40 -2.04
C PHE A 195 20.81 10.94 -1.07
N ARG A 196 21.91 10.20 -0.88
CA ARG A 196 23.01 10.65 -0.02
C ARG A 196 23.70 11.91 -0.56
N GLU A 197 23.85 12.02 -1.88
CA GLU A 197 24.44 13.21 -2.49
C GLU A 197 23.51 14.42 -2.46
N GLU A 198 22.21 14.23 -2.63
CA GLU A 198 21.22 15.30 -2.50
C GLU A 198 21.21 15.89 -1.08
N ILE A 199 21.23 15.04 -0.05
CA ILE A 199 21.31 15.47 1.37
C ILE A 199 22.61 16.22 1.69
N ARG A 200 23.70 15.94 0.96
CA ARG A 200 25.01 16.58 1.20
C ARG A 200 25.17 17.92 0.46
N LYS A 201 24.26 18.25 -0.46
CA LYS A 201 24.26 19.50 -1.24
C LYS A 201 23.34 20.57 -0.65
N GLU A 202 22.48 20.21 0.30
CA GLU A 202 21.76 21.13 1.19
C GLU A 202 22.56 21.39 2.47
#